data_AF-A0A8T8XCV7-F1
#
_entry.id   AF-A0A8T8XCV7-F1
#
_cell.length_a   1.000
_cell.length_b   1.000
_cell.length_c   1.000
_cell.angle_alpha   90.00
_cell.angle_beta   90.00
_cell.angle_gamma   90.00
#
_symmetry.space_group_name_H-M   'P 1'
#
loop_
_entity.id
_entity.type
_entity.pdbx_description
1 polymer ?
#
loop_
_entity_poly.entity_id
_entity_poly.type
_entity_poly.pdbx_seq_one_letter_code
_entity_poly.pdbx_strand_id
1 'polypeptide(L)'
;MPTPSSSPSFSLSKLATPAVATLISFLAYSSQYLLHHFEPAPLRRPECWRLNLLAGCIWICYYRTCTVDPGRVPREWKPQAVVFSEDRKQQQQQQQPRKSPPNEAVGNGGGGRWCRKCEAYKPPRAHHCRTCQRCIPKMDHHCPWTANCVSHFTLPHFVRFLFYAVAGMGYLEAVLVERAGLVWRERARPSYLGPTGLQLAHLFVLLVVNSLTVFMLFILLVRTVWALALNTTTIEEWEIERHQTLLRRARHFGGYLQGPGGVRVRIKRQEFPYDVGVWGNLRQGMGSGNILSWFWPLARTLDRSSGLEFEVNGFEDPNTTWPPPDPDRIPWTAPAATAPANGILAASSGRGTPQKILRRKRFHQRFTKKDSPSDDSDASNSGSEPEDAVSDDGEEGWRNADGDRLRDFGVEEEVEFYDEEDIPLAVLMAQRGYHS
;
A
#
# COMPACT_ATOMS: atom_id res chain seq x y z
N MET A 1 19.54 -18.80 -24.15
CA MET A 1 18.50 -19.84 -23.93
C MET A 1 17.59 -19.35 -22.81
N PRO A 2 16.28 -19.18 -23.05
CA PRO A 2 15.34 -18.81 -22.00
C PRO A 2 15.09 -20.03 -21.09
N THR A 3 15.16 -19.82 -19.78
CA THR A 3 14.82 -20.80 -18.76
C THR A 3 13.33 -21.16 -18.84
N PRO A 4 12.94 -22.41 -18.52
CA PRO A 4 11.56 -22.83 -18.62
C PRO A 4 10.70 -22.06 -17.61
N SER A 5 9.60 -21.50 -18.10
CA SER A 5 8.58 -20.84 -17.32
C SER A 5 8.12 -21.75 -16.19
N SER A 6 8.27 -21.30 -14.95
CA SER A 6 7.59 -21.89 -13.80
C SER A 6 6.10 -21.99 -14.13
N SER A 7 5.57 -23.21 -14.04
CA SER A 7 4.13 -23.45 -14.07
C SER A 7 3.44 -22.48 -13.11
N PRO A 8 2.35 -21.79 -13.50
CA PRO A 8 1.70 -20.84 -12.62
C PRO A 8 1.17 -21.60 -11.41
N SER A 9 1.85 -21.46 -10.26
CA SER A 9 1.35 -22.01 -9.01
C SER A 9 -0.06 -21.44 -8.78
N PHE A 10 -1.00 -22.35 -8.50
CA PHE A 10 -2.32 -21.97 -8.07
C PHE A 10 -2.18 -21.23 -6.74
N SER A 11 -2.73 -20.02 -6.67
CA SER A 11 -2.77 -19.22 -5.44
C SER A 11 -4.23 -18.94 -5.13
N LEU A 12 -4.64 -19.18 -3.88
CA LEU A 12 -6.01 -18.94 -3.41
C LEU A 12 -6.48 -17.51 -3.68
N SER A 13 -5.56 -16.54 -3.73
CA SER A 13 -5.84 -15.14 -4.08
C SER A 13 -6.49 -14.98 -5.47
N LYS A 14 -6.20 -15.88 -6.42
CA LYS A 14 -6.79 -15.87 -7.77
C LYS A 14 -8.28 -16.23 -7.77
N LEU A 15 -8.78 -16.88 -6.72
CA LEU A 15 -10.21 -17.20 -6.58
C LEU A 15 -11.02 -16.04 -5.99
N ALA A 16 -10.38 -15.00 -5.45
CA ALA A 16 -11.09 -13.92 -4.76
C ALA A 16 -12.04 -13.15 -5.69
N THR A 17 -11.61 -12.82 -6.91
CA THR A 17 -12.46 -12.10 -7.88
C THR A 17 -13.65 -12.96 -8.36
N PRO A 18 -13.46 -14.24 -8.77
CA PRO A 18 -14.58 -15.15 -9.02
C PRO A 18 -15.53 -15.32 -7.82
N ALA A 19 -15.01 -15.37 -6.59
CA ALA A 19 -15.82 -15.50 -5.38
C ALA A 19 -16.71 -14.27 -5.16
N VAL A 20 -16.18 -13.06 -5.34
CA VAL A 20 -16.97 -11.81 -5.25
C VAL A 20 -18.02 -11.77 -6.36
N ALA A 21 -17.67 -12.10 -7.59
CA ALA A 21 -18.63 -12.15 -8.70
C ALA A 21 -19.75 -13.18 -8.44
N THR A 22 -19.41 -14.34 -7.86
CA THR A 22 -20.37 -15.37 -7.45
C THR A 22 -21.27 -14.86 -6.33
N LEU A 23 -20.71 -14.16 -5.33
CA LEU A 23 -21.48 -13.57 -4.23
C LEU A 23 -22.46 -12.50 -4.73
N ILE A 24 -22.01 -11.59 -5.61
CA ILE A 24 -22.87 -10.58 -6.25
C ILE A 24 -24.01 -11.28 -7.01
N SER A 25 -23.68 -12.30 -7.80
CA SER A 25 -24.67 -13.06 -8.58
C SER A 25 -25.69 -13.77 -7.69
N PHE A 26 -25.22 -14.43 -6.63
CA PHE A 26 -26.06 -15.11 -5.66
C PHE A 26 -27.02 -14.12 -5.00
N LEU A 27 -26.49 -13.07 -4.35
CA LEU A 27 -27.32 -12.09 -3.64
C LEU A 27 -28.27 -11.34 -4.57
N ALA A 28 -27.86 -10.98 -5.79
CA ALA A 28 -28.69 -10.20 -6.71
C ALA A 28 -29.78 -11.05 -7.39
N TYR A 29 -29.45 -12.26 -7.85
CA TYR A 29 -30.36 -13.03 -8.71
C TYR A 29 -31.08 -14.15 -7.97
N SER A 30 -30.43 -14.83 -7.00
CA SER A 30 -31.11 -15.88 -6.23
C SER A 30 -32.17 -15.29 -5.30
N SER A 31 -31.93 -14.08 -4.76
CA SER A 31 -32.93 -13.35 -3.97
C SER A 31 -34.15 -12.97 -4.81
N GLN A 32 -33.95 -12.47 -6.03
CA GLN A 32 -35.06 -12.16 -6.94
C GLN A 32 -35.82 -13.42 -7.33
N TYR A 33 -35.13 -14.52 -7.64
CA TYR A 33 -35.76 -15.82 -7.89
C TYR A 33 -36.62 -16.26 -6.70
N LEU A 34 -36.05 -16.24 -5.49
CA LEU A 34 -36.80 -16.58 -4.28
C LEU A 34 -38.06 -15.71 -4.15
N LEU A 35 -37.90 -14.39 -4.23
CA LEU A 35 -38.98 -13.43 -4.02
C LEU A 35 -40.05 -13.47 -5.12
N HIS A 36 -39.72 -13.87 -6.34
CA HIS A 36 -40.71 -14.12 -7.38
C HIS A 36 -41.61 -15.31 -7.08
N HIS A 37 -41.07 -16.35 -6.44
CA HIS A 37 -41.80 -17.55 -6.05
C HIS A 37 -42.27 -17.53 -4.59
N PHE A 38 -42.09 -16.41 -3.89
CA PHE A 38 -42.46 -16.27 -2.48
C PHE A 38 -43.91 -15.80 -2.34
N GLU A 39 -44.85 -16.75 -2.32
CA GLU A 39 -46.29 -16.48 -2.31
C GLU A 39 -46.78 -15.51 -1.23
N PRO A 40 -46.27 -15.51 0.03
CA PRO A 40 -46.77 -14.58 1.05
C PRO A 40 -46.55 -13.11 0.71
N ALA A 41 -45.50 -12.81 -0.06
CA ALA A 41 -45.14 -11.44 -0.43
C ALA A 41 -44.24 -11.44 -1.67
N PRO A 42 -44.84 -11.59 -2.87
CA PRO A 42 -44.08 -11.68 -4.10
C PRO A 42 -43.34 -10.37 -4.40
N LEU A 43 -42.29 -10.47 -5.21
CA LEU A 43 -41.48 -9.33 -5.62
C LEU A 43 -42.33 -8.30 -6.38
N ARG A 44 -42.41 -7.08 -5.86
CA ARG A 44 -43.17 -6.00 -6.49
C ARG A 44 -42.36 -5.43 -7.66
N ARG A 45 -43.04 -5.02 -8.75
CA ARG A 45 -42.41 -4.38 -9.92
C ARG A 45 -41.41 -3.26 -9.58
N PRO A 46 -41.72 -2.29 -8.70
CA PRO A 46 -40.76 -1.23 -8.36
C PRO A 46 -39.55 -1.75 -7.57
N GLU A 47 -39.67 -2.86 -6.84
CA GLU A 47 -38.51 -3.48 -6.16
C GLU A 47 -37.60 -4.17 -7.16
N CYS A 48 -38.19 -4.92 -8.10
CA CYS A 48 -37.44 -5.58 -9.18
C CYS A 48 -36.60 -4.57 -9.98
N TRP A 49 -37.20 -3.45 -10.41
CA TRP A 49 -36.47 -2.39 -11.12
C TRP A 49 -35.33 -1.78 -10.29
N ARG A 50 -35.57 -1.50 -9.00
CA ARG A 50 -34.54 -0.95 -8.11
C ARG A 50 -33.39 -1.93 -7.85
N LEU A 51 -33.71 -3.20 -7.60
CA LEU A 51 -32.70 -4.26 -7.41
C LEU A 51 -31.83 -4.42 -8.66
N ASN A 52 -32.43 -4.47 -9.85
CA ASN A 52 -31.67 -4.62 -11.09
C ASN A 52 -30.84 -3.37 -11.44
N LEU A 53 -31.36 -2.17 -11.18
CA LEU A 53 -30.59 -0.93 -11.35
C LEU A 53 -29.37 -0.91 -10.43
N LEU A 54 -29.55 -1.21 -9.15
CA LEU A 54 -28.46 -1.24 -8.16
C LEU A 54 -27.46 -2.36 -8.47
N ALA A 55 -27.92 -3.55 -8.86
CA ALA A 55 -27.06 -4.64 -9.30
C ALA A 55 -26.24 -4.24 -10.54
N GLY A 56 -26.85 -3.56 -11.52
CA GLY A 56 -26.14 -3.01 -12.67
C GLY A 56 -25.05 -2.03 -12.28
N CYS A 57 -25.32 -1.10 -11.35
CA CYS A 57 -24.31 -0.19 -10.82
C CYS A 57 -23.18 -0.92 -10.11
N ILE A 58 -23.49 -1.94 -9.28
CA ILE A 58 -22.48 -2.77 -8.60
C ILE A 58 -21.58 -3.45 -9.63
N TRP A 59 -22.15 -4.10 -10.65
CA TRP A 59 -21.38 -4.78 -11.70
C TRP A 59 -20.48 -3.83 -12.47
N ILE A 60 -21.00 -2.68 -12.89
CA ILE A 60 -20.22 -1.67 -13.62
C ILE A 60 -19.05 -1.19 -12.77
N CYS A 61 -19.30 -0.79 -11.52
CA CYS A 61 -18.27 -0.27 -10.64
C CYS A 61 -17.24 -1.35 -10.27
N TYR A 62 -17.67 -2.57 -9.98
CA TYR A 62 -16.78 -3.69 -9.69
C TYR A 62 -15.90 -4.03 -10.89
N TYR A 63 -16.49 -4.17 -12.08
CA TYR A 63 -15.75 -4.39 -13.33
C TYR A 63 -14.68 -3.33 -13.56
N ARG A 64 -15.02 -2.05 -13.39
CA ARG A 64 -14.06 -0.94 -13.53
C ARG A 64 -12.95 -1.01 -12.49
N THR A 65 -13.28 -1.37 -11.26
CA THR A 65 -12.30 -1.52 -10.17
C THR A 65 -11.29 -2.63 -10.49
N CYS A 66 -11.75 -3.74 -11.08
CA CYS A 66 -10.88 -4.86 -11.45
C CYS A 66 -10.06 -4.61 -12.72
N THR A 67 -10.58 -3.86 -13.69
CA THR A 67 -10.00 -3.78 -15.05
C THR A 67 -9.29 -2.47 -15.39
N VAL A 68 -9.58 -1.38 -14.67
CA VAL A 68 -8.87 -0.11 -14.89
C VAL A 68 -7.42 -0.25 -14.45
N ASP A 69 -6.49 0.15 -15.32
CA ASP A 69 -5.07 0.15 -15.00
C ASP A 69 -4.80 1.10 -13.81
N PRO A 70 -4.19 0.62 -12.70
CA PRO A 70 -3.84 1.42 -11.52
C PRO A 70 -2.70 2.43 -11.77
N GLY A 71 -2.21 2.54 -13.00
CA GLY A 71 -1.22 3.53 -13.41
C GLY A 71 0.21 2.99 -13.42
N ARG A 72 1.10 3.81 -13.98
CA ARG A 72 2.54 3.55 -14.06
C ARG A 72 3.27 4.85 -13.81
N VAL A 73 4.40 4.73 -13.13
CA VAL A 73 5.37 5.82 -13.04
C VAL A 73 6.22 5.82 -14.31
N PRO A 74 6.33 6.94 -15.04
CA PRO A 74 7.25 7.08 -16.17
C PRO A 74 8.70 6.90 -15.72
N ARG A 75 9.53 6.20 -16.50
CA ARG A 75 10.93 5.91 -16.11
C ARG A 75 11.80 7.17 -16.16
N GLU A 76 11.43 8.08 -17.05
CA GLU A 76 12.03 9.39 -17.27
C GLU A 76 11.65 10.42 -16.20
N TRP A 77 10.67 10.12 -15.33
CA TRP A 77 10.31 11.03 -14.26
C TRP A 77 11.49 11.19 -13.29
N LYS A 78 11.85 12.44 -13.03
CA LYS A 78 12.90 12.80 -12.07
C LYS A 78 12.35 13.79 -11.04
N PRO A 79 12.81 13.73 -9.79
CA PRO A 79 12.50 14.74 -8.79
C PRO A 79 12.97 16.12 -9.26
N GLN A 80 12.19 17.17 -9.00
CA GLN A 80 12.53 18.53 -9.42
C GLN A 80 13.92 18.96 -8.90
N ALA A 81 14.26 18.60 -7.66
CA ALA A 81 15.59 18.87 -7.09
C ALA A 81 16.75 18.28 -7.92
N VAL A 82 16.57 17.06 -8.45
CA VAL A 82 17.55 16.41 -9.31
C VAL A 82 17.66 17.14 -10.64
N VAL A 83 16.52 17.49 -11.27
CA VAL A 83 16.48 18.25 -12.53
C VAL A 83 17.22 19.59 -12.37
N PHE A 84 16.90 20.37 -11.34
CA PHE A 84 17.59 21.63 -11.06
C PHE A 84 19.10 21.47 -10.83
N SER A 85 19.52 20.37 -10.20
CA SER A 85 20.94 20.07 -9.99
C SER A 85 21.68 19.73 -11.29
N GLU A 86 21.02 19.01 -12.21
CA GLU A 86 21.55 18.66 -13.52
C GLU A 86 21.66 19.90 -14.42
N ASP A 87 20.61 20.73 -14.46
CA ASP A 87 20.58 21.98 -15.22
C ASP A 87 21.68 22.95 -14.78
N ARG A 88 21.90 23.07 -13.46
CA ARG A 88 22.97 23.90 -12.90
C ARG A 88 24.36 23.41 -13.33
N LYS A 89 24.58 22.09 -13.35
CA LYS A 89 25.85 21.48 -13.77
C LYS A 89 26.09 21.70 -15.28
N GLN A 90 25.05 21.62 -16.10
CA GLN A 90 25.15 21.90 -17.55
C GLN A 90 25.46 23.38 -17.82
N GLN A 91 24.82 24.31 -17.12
CA GLN A 91 25.13 25.75 -17.24
C GLN A 91 26.55 26.09 -16.77
N GLN A 92 27.04 25.45 -15.71
CA GLN A 92 28.42 25.62 -15.24
C GLN A 92 29.45 25.01 -16.18
N GLN A 93 29.11 24.00 -17.00
CA GLN A 93 30.01 23.47 -18.03
C GLN A 93 30.12 24.38 -19.27
N GLN A 94 29.19 25.32 -19.46
CA GLN A 94 29.24 26.30 -20.57
C GLN A 94 29.96 27.62 -20.19
N GLN A 95 30.34 27.84 -18.93
CA GLN A 95 31.15 28.99 -18.51
C GLN A 95 32.46 28.52 -17.88
N GLN A 96 33.60 29.07 -18.34
CA GLN A 96 34.96 28.67 -17.96
C GLN A 96 35.20 28.54 -16.43
N PRO A 97 36.11 27.65 -16.00
CA PRO A 97 36.20 27.24 -14.60
C PRO A 97 36.84 28.35 -13.75
N ARG A 98 36.05 29.01 -12.90
CA ARG A 98 36.59 29.77 -11.77
C ARG A 98 36.85 28.81 -10.60
N LYS A 99 38.10 28.75 -10.17
CA LYS A 99 38.53 28.05 -8.94
C LYS A 99 37.97 28.79 -7.73
N SER A 100 36.92 28.24 -7.11
CA SER A 100 36.45 28.62 -5.77
C SER A 100 36.70 27.48 -4.79
N PRO A 101 36.96 27.78 -3.50
CA PRO A 101 37.48 26.82 -2.52
C PRO A 101 36.44 25.74 -2.15
N PRO A 102 36.89 24.55 -1.72
CA PRO A 102 36.04 23.44 -1.36
C PRO A 102 35.62 23.58 0.11
N ASN A 103 34.60 24.38 0.40
CA ASN A 103 33.91 24.30 1.67
C ASN A 103 32.56 24.99 1.56
N GLU A 104 31.56 24.20 1.16
CA GLU A 104 30.11 24.35 1.45
C GLU A 104 29.37 23.32 0.59
N ALA A 105 29.59 22.04 0.89
CA ALA A 105 28.88 20.95 0.23
C ALA A 105 28.50 19.88 1.25
N VAL A 106 27.59 20.21 2.16
CA VAL A 106 26.72 19.19 2.78
C VAL A 106 25.36 19.84 3.06
N GLY A 107 24.66 20.21 1.99
CA GLY A 107 23.21 20.32 2.02
C GLY A 107 22.64 18.90 1.92
N ASN A 108 22.46 18.27 3.07
CA ASN A 108 21.81 16.98 3.21
C ASN A 108 20.34 17.09 2.73
N GLY A 109 19.86 16.22 1.82
CA GLY A 109 18.42 15.95 1.66
C GLY A 109 17.73 16.23 0.31
N GLY A 110 18.42 16.21 -0.84
CA GLY A 110 17.80 16.51 -2.15
C GLY A 110 17.37 15.31 -3.00
N GLY A 111 17.74 14.08 -2.62
CA GLY A 111 17.54 12.90 -3.45
C GLY A 111 16.16 12.30 -3.33
N GLY A 112 15.36 12.34 -4.41
CA GLY A 112 14.06 11.68 -4.42
C GLY A 112 14.18 10.16 -4.25
N ARG A 113 13.12 9.54 -3.73
CA ARG A 113 13.07 8.10 -3.45
C ARG A 113 13.33 7.29 -4.73
N TRP A 114 14.17 6.25 -4.67
CA TRP A 114 14.49 5.39 -5.82
C TRP A 114 13.84 4.00 -5.70
N CYS A 115 13.45 3.40 -6.83
CA CYS A 115 13.03 2.01 -6.90
C CYS A 115 14.09 1.16 -7.60
N ARG A 116 14.77 0.28 -6.87
CA ARG A 116 15.79 -0.63 -7.45
C ARG A 116 15.22 -1.61 -8.48
N LYS A 117 14.00 -2.11 -8.28
CA LYS A 117 13.36 -3.08 -9.20
C LYS A 117 12.88 -2.46 -10.49
N CYS A 118 12.36 -1.25 -10.41
CA CYS A 118 11.90 -0.52 -11.60
C CYS A 118 13.03 0.26 -12.27
N GLU A 119 14.17 0.43 -11.57
CA GLU A 119 15.30 1.29 -11.96
C GLU A 119 14.83 2.70 -12.33
N ALA A 120 13.96 3.28 -11.49
CA ALA A 120 13.36 4.59 -11.70
C ALA A 120 13.12 5.32 -10.39
N TYR A 121 13.09 6.66 -10.44
CA TYR A 121 12.67 7.46 -9.30
C TYR A 121 11.18 7.27 -9.01
N LYS A 122 10.84 7.25 -7.72
CA LYS A 122 9.47 7.16 -7.23
C LYS A 122 8.94 8.57 -6.97
N PRO A 123 7.84 8.97 -7.63
CA PRO A 123 7.09 10.14 -7.26
C PRO A 123 6.67 10.13 -5.79
N PRO A 124 6.30 11.29 -5.22
CA PRO A 124 5.61 11.36 -3.95
C PRO A 124 4.43 10.39 -3.92
N ARG A 125 4.22 9.71 -2.78
CA ARG A 125 3.10 8.76 -2.55
C ARG A 125 3.10 7.50 -3.45
N ALA A 126 4.08 7.34 -4.35
CA ALA A 126 4.20 6.13 -5.17
C ALA A 126 4.93 5.01 -4.43
N HIS A 127 4.45 3.77 -4.55
CA HIS A 127 5.09 2.59 -3.94
C HIS A 127 5.19 1.44 -4.96
N HIS A 128 6.19 0.56 -4.78
CA HIS A 128 6.34 -0.62 -5.62
C HIS A 128 5.41 -1.72 -5.10
N CYS A 129 4.49 -2.17 -5.94
CA CYS A 129 3.63 -3.29 -5.61
C CYS A 129 4.27 -4.59 -6.08
N ARG A 130 4.45 -5.54 -5.16
CA ARG A 130 5.01 -6.86 -5.47
C ARG A 130 4.08 -7.70 -6.34
N THR A 131 2.76 -7.55 -6.24
CA THR A 131 1.85 -8.32 -7.10
C THR A 131 1.74 -7.70 -8.49
N CYS A 132 1.62 -6.37 -8.57
CA CYS A 132 1.56 -5.63 -9.83
C CYS A 132 2.95 -5.53 -10.53
N GLN A 133 4.05 -5.86 -9.84
CA GLN A 133 5.46 -5.83 -10.31
C GLN A 133 5.89 -4.50 -10.96
N ARG A 134 5.40 -3.39 -10.41
CA ARG A 134 5.70 -2.02 -10.88
C ARG A 134 5.40 -1.00 -9.78
N CYS A 135 5.93 0.21 -9.97
CA CYS A 135 5.56 1.36 -9.13
C CYS A 135 4.16 1.87 -9.50
N ILE A 136 3.31 1.99 -8.47
CA ILE A 136 1.93 2.45 -8.56
C ILE A 136 1.85 3.87 -7.95
N PRO A 137 1.33 4.87 -8.69
CA PRO A 137 1.18 6.23 -8.18
C PRO A 137 0.05 6.31 -7.14
N LYS A 138 0.31 7.05 -6.04
CA LYS A 138 -0.56 7.12 -4.84
C LYS A 138 -1.13 5.73 -4.49
N MET A 139 -0.22 4.78 -4.29
CA MET A 139 -0.60 3.40 -3.99
C MET A 139 -1.27 3.36 -2.62
N ASP A 140 -2.46 2.76 -2.55
CA ASP A 140 -3.13 2.49 -1.29
C ASP A 140 -2.81 1.07 -0.85
N HIS A 141 -3.35 0.07 -1.54
CA HIS A 141 -3.02 -1.34 -1.30
C HIS A 141 -3.24 -2.18 -2.55
N HIS A 142 -2.68 -3.39 -2.58
CA HIS A 142 -3.10 -4.39 -3.55
C HIS A 142 -4.30 -5.16 -2.99
N CYS A 143 -5.44 -5.11 -3.67
CA CYS A 143 -6.69 -5.70 -3.18
C CYS A 143 -6.93 -7.07 -3.87
N PRO A 144 -6.83 -8.20 -3.14
CA PRO A 144 -7.07 -9.52 -3.73
C PRO A 144 -8.49 -9.67 -4.30
N TRP A 145 -9.47 -9.06 -3.64
CA TRP A 145 -10.89 -9.10 -4.02
C TRP A 145 -11.21 -8.43 -5.36
N THR A 146 -10.30 -7.60 -5.87
CA THR A 146 -10.42 -6.97 -7.19
C THR A 146 -9.32 -7.43 -8.15
N ALA A 147 -8.40 -8.27 -7.66
CA ALA A 147 -7.15 -8.65 -8.33
C ALA A 147 -6.38 -7.45 -8.91
N ASN A 148 -6.49 -6.28 -8.27
CA ASN A 148 -5.97 -5.03 -8.78
C ASN A 148 -5.44 -4.14 -7.64
N CYS A 149 -4.55 -3.21 -8.00
CA CYS A 149 -4.02 -2.22 -7.08
C CYS A 149 -5.05 -1.07 -6.90
N VAL A 150 -5.36 -0.68 -5.66
CA VAL A 150 -6.08 0.55 -5.34
C VAL A 150 -5.06 1.70 -5.34
N SER A 151 -5.33 2.74 -6.12
CA SER A 151 -4.36 3.76 -6.51
C SER A 151 -5.05 5.09 -6.83
N HIS A 152 -4.27 6.11 -7.21
CA HIS A 152 -4.81 7.38 -7.75
C HIS A 152 -5.91 7.19 -8.80
N PHE A 153 -5.76 6.22 -9.71
CA PHE A 153 -6.65 6.02 -10.84
C PHE A 153 -7.84 5.10 -10.56
N THR A 154 -7.70 4.22 -9.57
CA THR A 154 -8.67 3.16 -9.26
C THR A 154 -9.46 3.43 -7.98
N LEU A 155 -8.94 4.24 -7.05
CA LEU A 155 -9.62 4.62 -5.80
C LEU A 155 -11.03 5.20 -6.03
N PRO A 156 -11.28 6.13 -6.98
CA PRO A 156 -12.64 6.60 -7.23
C PRO A 156 -13.61 5.48 -7.66
N HIS A 157 -13.13 4.50 -8.43
CA HIS A 157 -13.95 3.36 -8.87
C HIS A 157 -14.23 2.42 -7.70
N PHE A 158 -13.22 2.18 -6.86
CA PHE A 158 -13.35 1.39 -5.63
C PHE A 158 -14.37 2.01 -4.65
N VAL A 159 -14.31 3.33 -4.42
CA VAL A 159 -15.28 4.05 -3.57
C VAL A 159 -16.70 3.92 -4.11
N ARG A 160 -16.89 4.09 -5.43
CA ARG A 160 -18.21 3.90 -6.08
C ARG A 160 -18.72 2.48 -5.94
N PHE A 161 -17.84 1.49 -6.11
CA PHE A 161 -18.18 0.08 -5.91
C PHE A 161 -18.67 -0.16 -4.48
N LEU A 162 -17.93 0.28 -3.46
CA LEU A 162 -18.34 0.15 -2.06
C LEU A 162 -19.67 0.86 -1.78
N PHE A 163 -19.84 2.08 -2.28
CA PHE A 163 -21.09 2.84 -2.12
C PHE A 163 -22.29 2.09 -2.68
N TYR A 164 -22.22 1.63 -3.94
CA TYR A 164 -23.33 0.90 -4.55
C TYR A 164 -23.52 -0.49 -3.96
N ALA A 165 -22.47 -1.15 -3.51
CA ALA A 165 -22.56 -2.44 -2.83
C ALA A 165 -23.32 -2.29 -1.50
N VAL A 166 -22.98 -1.29 -0.69
CA VAL A 166 -23.68 -0.99 0.58
C VAL A 166 -25.11 -0.55 0.32
N ALA A 167 -25.35 0.37 -0.63
CA ALA A 167 -26.70 0.85 -0.94
C ALA A 167 -27.59 -0.26 -1.53
N GLY A 168 -27.05 -1.07 -2.45
CA GLY A 168 -27.75 -2.19 -3.08
C GLY A 168 -28.09 -3.30 -2.11
N MET A 169 -27.11 -3.76 -1.33
CA MET A 169 -27.34 -4.80 -0.33
C MET A 169 -28.14 -4.30 0.87
N GLY A 170 -28.02 -3.03 1.26
CA GLY A 170 -28.87 -2.43 2.29
C GLY A 170 -30.33 -2.33 1.85
N TYR A 171 -30.58 -2.02 0.57
CA TYR A 171 -31.92 -2.10 0.01
C TYR A 171 -32.45 -3.54 -0.04
N LEU A 172 -31.62 -4.50 -0.46
CA LEU A 172 -31.96 -5.92 -0.42
C LEU A 172 -32.26 -6.38 1.02
N GLU A 173 -31.49 -5.95 2.01
CA GLU A 173 -31.70 -6.28 3.42
C GLU A 173 -33.09 -5.83 3.87
N ALA A 174 -33.47 -4.58 3.57
CA ALA A 174 -34.80 -4.07 3.90
C ALA A 174 -35.92 -4.91 3.26
N VAL A 175 -35.74 -5.31 2.00
CA VAL A 175 -36.68 -6.19 1.27
C VAL A 175 -36.76 -7.57 1.94
N LEU A 176 -35.64 -8.17 2.35
CA LEU A 176 -35.61 -9.49 2.99
C LEU A 176 -36.20 -9.45 4.41
N VAL A 177 -35.88 -8.43 5.21
CA VAL A 177 -36.39 -8.25 6.58
C VAL A 177 -37.91 -8.07 6.58
N GLU A 178 -38.47 -7.34 5.61
CA GLU A 178 -39.93 -7.23 5.44
C GLU A 178 -40.57 -8.63 5.32
N ARG A 179 -39.98 -9.52 4.50
CA ARG A 179 -40.51 -10.87 4.22
C ARG A 179 -40.34 -11.78 5.42
N ALA A 180 -39.19 -11.71 6.09
CA ALA A 180 -38.95 -12.41 7.33
C ALA A 180 -39.95 -11.99 8.42
N GLY A 181 -40.25 -10.69 8.52
CA GLY A 181 -41.24 -10.15 9.44
C GLY A 181 -42.66 -10.67 9.15
N LEU A 182 -43.02 -10.82 7.87
CA LEU A 182 -44.30 -11.42 7.48
C LEU A 182 -44.39 -12.90 7.87
N VAL A 183 -43.36 -13.69 7.57
CA VAL A 183 -43.28 -15.10 8.00
C VAL A 183 -43.39 -15.21 9.51
N TRP A 184 -42.67 -14.36 10.25
CA TRP A 184 -42.68 -14.36 11.71
C TRP A 184 -44.06 -14.02 12.29
N ARG A 185 -44.75 -13.05 11.69
CA ARG A 185 -46.11 -12.66 12.07
C ARG A 185 -47.10 -13.81 11.85
N GLU A 186 -46.92 -14.57 10.79
CA GLU A 186 -47.81 -15.67 10.38
C GLU A 186 -47.36 -17.06 10.89
N ARG A 187 -46.38 -17.12 11.80
CA ARG A 187 -45.79 -18.37 12.32
C ARG A 187 -46.76 -19.40 12.91
N ALA A 188 -47.96 -18.98 13.29
CA ALA A 188 -49.00 -19.86 13.83
C ALA A 188 -49.89 -20.49 12.75
N ARG A 189 -49.71 -20.12 11.47
CA ARG A 189 -50.45 -20.75 10.36
C ARG A 189 -49.99 -22.20 10.17
N PRO A 190 -50.89 -23.11 9.77
CA PRO A 190 -50.53 -24.46 9.38
C PRO A 190 -49.43 -24.45 8.30
N SER A 191 -48.45 -25.35 8.41
CA SER A 191 -47.25 -25.38 7.56
C SER A 191 -47.54 -25.52 6.06
N TYR A 192 -48.67 -26.13 5.69
CA TYR A 192 -49.09 -26.30 4.30
C TYR A 192 -49.65 -25.02 3.64
N LEU A 193 -49.93 -23.97 4.42
CA LEU A 193 -50.35 -22.65 3.91
C LEU A 193 -49.19 -21.63 3.88
N GLY A 194 -48.01 -22.03 4.32
CA GLY A 194 -46.82 -21.18 4.38
C GLY A 194 -45.76 -21.54 3.32
N PRO A 195 -44.65 -20.79 3.29
CA PRO A 195 -43.52 -21.12 2.43
C PRO A 195 -42.98 -22.53 2.68
N THR A 196 -42.45 -23.15 1.64
CA THR A 196 -41.76 -24.43 1.76
C THR A 196 -40.51 -24.31 2.64
N GLY A 197 -40.09 -25.42 3.26
CA GLY A 197 -38.86 -25.44 4.08
C GLY A 197 -37.62 -24.98 3.31
N LEU A 198 -37.53 -25.28 2.00
CA LEU A 198 -36.45 -24.80 1.14
C LEU A 198 -36.47 -23.28 0.94
N GLN A 199 -37.65 -22.67 0.78
CA GLN A 199 -37.79 -21.21 0.69
C GLN A 199 -37.40 -20.53 2.00
N LEU A 200 -37.78 -21.11 3.15
CA LEU A 200 -37.39 -20.60 4.47
C LEU A 200 -35.88 -20.71 4.68
N ALA A 201 -35.27 -21.83 4.31
CA ALA A 201 -33.82 -22.02 4.38
C ALA A 201 -33.09 -21.03 3.46
N HIS A 202 -33.56 -20.83 2.22
CA HIS A 202 -32.97 -19.86 1.30
C HIS A 202 -33.12 -18.42 1.81
N LEU A 203 -34.28 -18.05 2.35
CA LEU A 203 -34.49 -16.73 2.98
C LEU A 203 -33.52 -16.52 4.15
N PHE A 204 -33.34 -17.52 5.00
CA PHE A 204 -32.41 -17.46 6.12
C PHE A 204 -30.96 -17.30 5.66
N VAL A 205 -30.52 -18.09 4.68
CA VAL A 205 -29.17 -17.97 4.10
C VAL A 205 -28.96 -16.58 3.48
N LEU A 206 -29.94 -16.06 2.73
CA LEU A 206 -29.85 -14.73 2.16
C LEU A 206 -29.74 -13.64 3.24
N LEU A 207 -30.54 -13.71 4.30
CA LEU A 207 -30.44 -12.76 5.42
C LEU A 207 -29.06 -12.80 6.06
N VAL A 208 -28.57 -13.98 6.44
CA VAL A 208 -27.27 -14.10 7.12
C VAL A 208 -26.13 -13.62 6.22
N VAL A 209 -26.07 -14.12 4.98
CA VAL A 209 -24.99 -13.76 4.04
C VAL A 209 -25.06 -12.28 3.68
N ASN A 210 -26.24 -11.73 3.38
CA ASN A 210 -26.40 -10.33 3.04
C ASN A 210 -26.07 -9.41 4.24
N SER A 211 -26.60 -9.71 5.43
CA SER A 211 -26.33 -8.95 6.67
C SER A 211 -24.84 -8.89 6.99
N LEU A 212 -24.14 -10.03 6.96
CA LEU A 212 -22.70 -10.06 7.22
C LEU A 212 -21.92 -9.30 6.15
N THR A 213 -22.28 -9.47 4.88
CA THR A 213 -21.59 -8.81 3.76
C THR A 213 -21.78 -7.29 3.81
N VAL A 214 -23.02 -6.81 4.00
CA VAL A 214 -23.30 -5.37 4.06
C VAL A 214 -22.65 -4.73 5.28
N PHE A 215 -22.60 -5.43 6.43
CA PHE A 215 -21.91 -4.94 7.62
C PHE A 215 -20.41 -4.74 7.37
N MET A 216 -19.73 -5.75 6.79
CA MET A 216 -18.29 -5.66 6.52
C MET A 216 -17.98 -4.60 5.46
N LEU A 217 -18.78 -4.50 4.39
CA LEU A 217 -18.59 -3.46 3.37
C LEU A 217 -18.93 -2.07 3.87
N PHE A 218 -19.86 -1.94 4.82
CA PHE A 218 -20.18 -0.65 5.44
C PHE A 218 -18.99 -0.13 6.26
N ILE A 219 -18.36 -0.99 7.07
CA ILE A 219 -17.13 -0.62 7.80
C ILE A 219 -16.03 -0.20 6.82
N LEU A 220 -15.82 -0.97 5.76
CA LEU A 220 -14.82 -0.66 4.75
C LEU A 220 -15.13 0.67 4.03
N LEU A 221 -16.40 0.95 3.72
CA LEU A 221 -16.83 2.21 3.12
C LEU A 221 -16.55 3.39 4.06
N VAL A 222 -16.93 3.28 5.34
CA VAL A 222 -16.68 4.34 6.34
C VAL A 222 -15.19 4.61 6.47
N ARG A 223 -14.37 3.56 6.60
CA ARG A 223 -12.90 3.70 6.65
C ARG A 223 -12.36 4.39 5.40
N THR A 224 -12.81 3.96 4.21
CA THR A 224 -12.33 4.51 2.95
C THR A 224 -12.72 5.98 2.80
N VAL A 225 -13.95 6.36 3.16
CA VAL A 225 -14.42 7.77 3.14
C VAL A 225 -13.67 8.61 4.17
N TRP A 226 -13.37 8.06 5.35
CA TRP A 226 -12.57 8.73 6.37
C TRP A 226 -11.15 9.02 5.86
N ALA A 227 -10.47 8.00 5.33
CA ALA A 227 -9.14 8.14 4.72
C ALA A 227 -9.15 9.15 3.55
N LEU A 228 -10.19 9.11 2.72
CA LEU A 228 -10.39 10.08 1.63
C LEU A 228 -10.56 11.52 2.14
N ALA A 229 -11.29 11.71 3.24
CA ALA A 229 -11.52 13.01 3.86
C ALA A 229 -10.24 13.60 4.48
N LEU A 230 -9.31 12.75 4.93
CA LEU A 230 -7.98 13.14 5.45
C LEU A 230 -6.87 13.11 4.38
N ASN A 231 -7.21 12.72 3.14
CA ASN A 231 -6.26 12.50 2.04
C ASN A 231 -5.12 11.54 2.39
N THR A 232 -5.38 10.54 3.23
CA THR A 232 -4.41 9.51 3.61
C THR A 232 -4.67 8.22 2.83
N THR A 233 -3.59 7.56 2.42
CA THR A 233 -3.61 6.16 1.98
C THR A 233 -3.37 5.23 3.17
N THR A 234 -3.68 3.94 3.04
CA THR A 234 -3.37 2.94 4.06
C THR A 234 -1.87 2.86 4.37
N ILE A 235 -1.01 3.11 3.39
CA ILE A 235 0.45 3.16 3.60
C ILE A 235 0.83 4.38 4.43
N GLU A 236 0.29 5.54 4.08
CA GLU A 236 0.56 6.80 4.79
C GLU A 236 0.00 6.77 6.23
N GLU A 237 -1.15 6.13 6.48
CA GLU A 237 -1.66 5.88 7.84
C GLU A 237 -0.60 5.18 8.70
N TRP A 238 0.07 4.16 8.13
CA TRP A 238 1.11 3.41 8.83
C TRP A 238 2.39 4.21 9.00
N GLU A 239 2.77 5.02 8.01
CA GLU A 239 3.91 5.95 8.13
C GLU A 239 3.67 6.96 9.26
N ILE A 240 2.45 7.48 9.39
CA ILE A 240 2.04 8.39 10.46
C ILE A 240 2.11 7.68 11.82
N GLU A 241 1.49 6.51 11.96
CA GLU A 241 1.49 5.73 13.21
C GLU A 241 2.92 5.37 13.66
N ARG A 242 3.76 5.01 12.70
CA ARG A 242 5.17 4.71 12.93
C ARG A 242 5.93 5.93 13.42
N HIS A 243 5.77 7.09 12.76
CA HIS A 243 6.41 8.33 13.19
C HIS A 243 5.97 8.74 14.61
N GLN A 244 4.68 8.60 14.93
CA GLN A 244 4.16 8.82 16.28
C GLN A 244 4.82 7.89 17.32
N THR A 245 5.09 6.65 16.94
CA THR A 245 5.80 5.69 17.80
C THR A 245 7.26 6.06 17.99
N LEU A 246 7.95 6.53 16.95
CA LEU A 246 9.31 7.06 17.06
C LEU A 246 9.35 8.31 17.96
N LEU A 247 8.39 9.21 17.84
CA LEU A 247 8.27 10.39 18.71
C LEU A 247 8.07 10.02 20.19
N ARG A 248 7.23 9.01 20.48
CA ARG A 248 7.05 8.48 21.84
C ARG A 248 8.37 7.96 22.41
N ARG A 249 9.12 7.17 21.63
CA ARG A 249 10.44 6.66 22.04
C ARG A 249 11.45 7.78 22.21
N ALA A 250 11.52 8.71 21.26
CA ALA A 250 12.46 9.82 21.29
C ALA A 250 12.25 10.69 22.53
N ARG A 251 11.00 10.95 22.95
CA ARG A 251 10.69 11.68 24.19
C ARG A 251 11.33 11.05 25.44
N HIS A 252 11.39 9.72 25.50
CA HIS A 252 12.04 9.02 26.61
C HIS A 252 13.57 9.22 26.61
N PHE A 253 14.18 9.34 25.43
CA PHE A 253 15.63 9.53 25.26
C PHE A 253 16.03 11.00 25.00
N GLY A 254 15.27 11.97 25.51
CA GLY A 254 15.61 13.39 25.40
C GLY A 254 15.49 13.99 23.99
N GLY A 255 14.67 13.40 23.13
CA GLY A 255 14.37 13.86 21.78
C GLY A 255 15.22 13.25 20.66
N TYR A 256 16.11 12.31 20.98
CA TYR A 256 17.02 11.67 20.02
C TYR A 256 16.84 10.15 20.01
N LEU A 257 16.99 9.56 18.83
CA LEU A 257 17.09 8.12 18.66
C LEU A 257 18.44 7.75 18.03
N GLN A 258 18.99 6.63 18.45
CA GLN A 258 20.28 6.14 17.95
C GLN A 258 20.08 5.15 16.81
N GLY A 259 20.49 5.57 15.61
CA GLY A 259 20.54 4.74 14.41
C GLY A 259 21.74 3.77 14.40
N PRO A 260 21.85 2.92 13.36
CA PRO A 260 23.04 2.13 13.09
C PRO A 260 24.31 2.99 13.03
N GLY A 261 25.44 2.45 13.48
CA GLY A 261 26.71 3.21 13.53
C GLY A 261 26.79 4.29 14.62
N GLY A 262 25.81 4.37 15.53
CA GLY A 262 25.83 5.31 16.65
C GLY A 262 25.35 6.73 16.30
N VAL A 263 24.89 6.94 15.06
CA VAL A 263 24.36 8.22 14.57
C VAL A 263 23.13 8.61 15.41
N ARG A 264 23.16 9.83 15.97
CA ARG A 264 22.03 10.38 16.73
C ARG A 264 21.13 11.17 15.80
N VAL A 265 19.91 10.68 15.60
CA VAL A 265 18.89 11.33 14.78
C VAL A 265 17.89 12.01 15.71
N ARG A 266 17.66 13.30 15.51
CA ARG A 266 16.64 14.04 16.25
C ARG A 266 15.29 13.82 15.59
N ILE A 267 14.33 13.29 16.33
CA ILE A 267 12.97 13.08 15.83
C ILE A 267 12.13 14.28 16.22
N LYS A 268 11.68 15.03 15.21
CA LYS A 268 10.74 16.14 15.38
C LYS A 268 9.35 15.71 14.93
N ARG A 269 8.32 16.25 15.59
CA ARG A 269 6.95 16.11 15.11
C ARG A 269 6.86 16.79 13.75
N GLN A 270 6.26 16.10 12.80
CA GLN A 270 6.03 16.60 11.45
C GLN A 270 4.54 16.38 11.14
N GLU A 271 3.87 17.40 10.65
CA GLU A 271 2.47 17.29 10.24
C GLU A 271 2.36 16.62 8.86
N PHE A 272 1.24 15.95 8.62
CA PHE A 272 1.02 15.25 7.34
C PHE A 272 0.83 16.28 6.21
N PRO A 273 1.63 16.24 5.13
CA PRO A 273 1.70 17.34 4.16
C PRO A 273 0.52 17.38 3.18
N TYR A 274 -0.17 16.26 2.93
CA TYR A 274 -1.19 16.17 1.87
C TYR A 274 -2.62 16.46 2.34
N ASP A 275 -2.84 16.78 3.61
CA ASP A 275 -4.14 17.24 4.09
C ASP A 275 -4.32 18.73 3.77
N VAL A 276 -5.05 19.02 2.69
CA VAL A 276 -5.35 20.39 2.21
C VAL A 276 -6.78 20.83 2.56
N GLY A 277 -7.38 20.18 3.56
CA GLY A 277 -8.75 20.40 3.99
C GLY A 277 -9.76 19.48 3.30
N VAL A 278 -10.83 19.14 4.01
CA VAL A 278 -11.78 18.06 3.65
C VAL A 278 -12.29 18.15 2.22
N TRP A 279 -12.70 19.34 1.76
CA TRP A 279 -13.20 19.50 0.39
C TRP A 279 -12.10 19.33 -0.68
N GLY A 280 -10.91 19.88 -0.43
CA GLY A 280 -9.74 19.72 -1.30
C GLY A 280 -9.33 18.24 -1.40
N ASN A 281 -9.32 17.55 -0.26
CA ASN A 281 -9.01 16.14 -0.13
C ASN A 281 -9.99 15.27 -0.94
N LEU A 282 -11.30 15.48 -0.77
CA LEU A 282 -12.33 14.76 -1.52
C LEU A 282 -12.23 15.03 -3.02
N ARG A 283 -12.00 16.29 -3.43
CA ARG A 283 -11.82 16.67 -4.84
C ARG A 283 -10.60 15.98 -5.46
N GLN A 284 -9.46 15.97 -4.78
CA GLN A 284 -8.26 15.30 -5.26
C GLN A 284 -8.47 13.79 -5.34
N GLY A 285 -9.09 13.20 -4.32
CA GLY A 285 -9.32 11.76 -4.22
C GLY A 285 -10.33 11.22 -5.23
N MET A 286 -11.42 11.96 -5.50
CA MET A 286 -12.44 11.58 -6.50
C MET A 286 -12.11 12.05 -7.92
N GLY A 287 -11.11 12.92 -8.07
CA GLY A 287 -10.62 13.44 -9.35
C GLY A 287 -11.46 14.56 -9.97
N SER A 288 -12.51 15.04 -9.29
CA SER A 288 -13.32 16.15 -9.77
C SER A 288 -14.02 16.86 -8.61
N GLY A 289 -14.36 18.14 -8.79
CA GLY A 289 -15.23 18.88 -7.86
C GLY A 289 -16.73 18.64 -8.08
N ASN A 290 -17.11 17.83 -9.07
CA ASN A 290 -18.50 17.56 -9.40
C ASN A 290 -19.01 16.37 -8.57
N ILE A 291 -19.79 16.66 -7.53
CA ILE A 291 -20.37 15.66 -6.61
C ILE A 291 -21.19 14.60 -7.36
N LEU A 292 -21.93 14.97 -8.41
CA LEU A 292 -22.72 13.99 -9.17
C LEU A 292 -21.83 12.93 -9.83
N SER A 293 -20.63 13.32 -10.28
CA SER A 293 -19.67 12.39 -10.86
C SER A 293 -19.06 11.43 -9.82
N TRP A 294 -19.14 11.77 -8.53
CA TRP A 294 -18.66 10.90 -7.45
C TRP A 294 -19.54 9.67 -7.32
N PHE A 295 -20.83 9.80 -7.61
CA PHE A 295 -21.78 8.69 -7.59
C PHE A 295 -22.03 8.09 -8.98
N TRP A 296 -21.61 8.73 -10.07
CA TRP A 296 -21.88 8.22 -11.42
C TRP A 296 -21.06 6.95 -11.77
N PRO A 297 -21.67 5.78 -12.02
CA PRO A 297 -20.96 4.52 -12.31
C PRO A 297 -20.08 4.56 -13.57
N LEU A 298 -20.47 5.42 -14.53
CA LEU A 298 -19.78 5.58 -15.80
C LEU A 298 -18.85 6.80 -15.79
N ALA A 299 -18.50 7.32 -14.62
CA ALA A 299 -17.55 8.42 -14.49
C ALA A 299 -16.21 8.09 -15.16
N ARG A 300 -15.61 9.10 -15.79
CA ARG A 300 -14.34 8.96 -16.49
C ARG A 300 -13.22 8.62 -15.49
N THR A 301 -12.29 7.76 -15.89
CA THR A 301 -11.03 7.57 -15.16
C THR A 301 -10.18 8.84 -15.25
N LEU A 302 -9.43 9.16 -14.18
CA LEU A 302 -8.54 10.32 -14.16
C LEU A 302 -7.50 10.25 -15.29
N ASP A 303 -7.02 11.42 -15.70
CA ASP A 303 -6.05 11.51 -16.79
C ASP A 303 -4.69 10.95 -16.39
N ARG A 304 -4.06 10.18 -17.28
CA ARG A 304 -2.83 9.44 -16.99
C ARG A 304 -1.61 10.31 -16.69
N SER A 305 -1.64 11.59 -17.07
CA SER A 305 -0.60 12.56 -16.71
C SER A 305 -0.65 12.98 -15.24
N SER A 306 -1.77 12.72 -14.53
CA SER A 306 -1.93 13.06 -13.11
C SER A 306 -1.34 12.01 -12.17
N GLY A 307 -1.26 12.32 -10.87
CA GLY A 307 -0.85 11.37 -9.84
C GLY A 307 0.68 11.24 -9.65
N LEU A 308 1.45 12.14 -10.27
CA LEU A 308 2.90 12.27 -10.04
C LEU A 308 3.23 13.42 -9.08
N GLU A 309 2.36 14.41 -8.99
CA GLU A 309 2.49 15.57 -8.11
C GLU A 309 1.18 15.77 -7.33
N PHE A 310 1.30 16.22 -6.09
CA PHE A 310 0.17 16.43 -5.18
C PHE A 310 0.34 17.77 -4.47
N GLU A 311 -0.78 18.44 -4.26
CA GLU A 311 -0.83 19.67 -3.48
C GLU A 311 -0.44 19.37 -2.02
N VAL A 312 0.31 20.28 -1.43
CA VAL A 312 0.74 20.22 -0.03
C VAL A 312 0.20 21.41 0.74
N ASN A 313 -0.06 21.25 2.03
CA ASN A 313 -0.65 22.28 2.88
C ASN A 313 0.29 23.41 3.30
N GLY A 314 1.60 23.23 3.12
CA GLY A 314 2.61 24.25 3.42
C GLY A 314 2.85 24.49 4.92
N PHE A 315 2.44 23.56 5.80
CA PHE A 315 2.70 23.69 7.25
C PHE A 315 4.18 23.47 7.61
N GLU A 316 4.88 22.66 6.85
CA GLU A 316 6.30 22.33 7.06
C GLU A 316 7.18 23.05 6.03
N ASP A 317 8.47 23.23 6.37
CA ASP A 317 9.43 23.83 5.44
C ASP A 317 9.53 23.01 4.14
N PRO A 318 9.65 23.64 2.95
CA PRO A 318 9.72 22.95 1.66
C PRO A 318 10.86 21.93 1.52
N ASN A 319 11.91 22.08 2.33
CA ASN A 319 13.05 21.17 2.35
C ASN A 319 12.81 19.92 3.22
N THR A 320 11.68 19.85 3.93
CA THR A 320 11.35 18.71 4.77
C THR A 320 10.78 17.59 3.92
N THR A 321 11.44 16.43 3.94
CA THR A 321 10.98 15.26 3.18
C THR A 321 9.87 14.52 3.92
N TRP A 322 8.92 13.98 3.16
CA TRP A 322 7.95 12.99 3.63
C TRP A 322 8.16 11.68 2.85
N PRO A 323 8.20 10.51 3.50
CA PRO A 323 8.04 10.28 4.96
C PRO A 323 9.24 10.79 5.77
N PRO A 324 9.06 11.08 7.08
CA PRO A 324 10.16 11.43 7.95
C PRO A 324 11.24 10.31 7.98
N PRO A 325 12.53 10.64 8.07
CA PRO A 325 13.59 9.65 8.07
C PRO A 325 13.50 8.76 9.31
N ASP A 326 13.48 7.44 9.10
CA ASP A 326 13.46 6.47 10.19
C ASP A 326 14.89 6.04 10.57
N PRO A 327 15.33 6.28 11.82
CA PRO A 327 16.64 5.86 12.32
C PRO A 327 16.93 4.36 12.18
N ASP A 328 15.90 3.52 12.28
CA ASP A 328 16.03 2.07 12.17
C ASP A 328 16.22 1.61 10.72
N ARG A 329 15.91 2.45 9.71
CA ARG A 329 16.07 2.13 8.27
C ARG A 329 17.26 2.81 7.59
N ILE A 330 18.05 3.58 8.32
CA ILE A 330 19.27 4.19 7.77
C ILE A 330 20.27 3.08 7.43
N PRO A 331 20.76 2.95 6.19
CA PRO A 331 21.73 1.92 5.86
C PRO A 331 23.04 2.11 6.65
N TRP A 332 23.65 1.00 7.07
CA TRP A 332 24.96 1.00 7.73
C TRP A 332 26.03 0.59 6.73
N THR A 333 26.95 1.51 6.42
CA THR A 333 28.23 1.15 5.81
C THR A 333 29.13 0.63 6.92
N ALA A 334 29.49 -0.65 6.87
CA ALA A 334 30.50 -1.18 7.79
C ALA A 334 31.78 -0.33 7.66
N PRO A 335 32.40 0.12 8.77
CA PRO A 335 33.69 0.78 8.69
C PRO A 335 34.63 -0.18 7.95
N ALA A 336 35.33 0.33 6.94
CA ALA A 336 36.35 -0.42 6.24
C ALA A 336 37.25 -1.05 7.31
N ALA A 337 37.33 -2.38 7.33
CA ALA A 337 38.22 -3.07 8.26
C ALA A 337 39.59 -2.42 8.13
N THR A 338 40.06 -1.78 9.19
CA THR A 338 41.40 -1.22 9.24
C THR A 338 42.35 -2.36 8.93
N ALA A 339 42.92 -2.35 7.73
CA ALA A 339 43.97 -3.28 7.36
C ALA A 339 45.07 -3.16 8.43
N PRO A 340 45.54 -4.27 9.02
CA PRO A 340 46.61 -4.21 9.99
C PRO A 340 47.82 -3.55 9.31
N ALA A 341 48.33 -2.50 9.95
CA ALA A 341 49.56 -1.84 9.56
C ALA A 341 50.72 -2.81 9.82
N ASN A 342 51.03 -3.66 8.83
CA ASN A 342 52.35 -4.21 8.52
C ASN A 342 52.20 -5.35 7.49
N GLY A 343 52.71 -5.14 6.28
CA GLY A 343 52.90 -6.24 5.31
C GLY A 343 52.69 -5.84 3.84
N ILE A 344 53.79 -5.44 3.21
CA ILE A 344 54.19 -5.63 1.79
C ILE A 344 53.07 -5.77 0.74
N LEU A 345 53.11 -4.81 -0.19
CA LEU A 345 52.44 -4.78 -1.50
C LEU A 345 52.40 -6.14 -2.21
N ALA A 346 51.19 -6.71 -2.35
CA ALA A 346 50.87 -7.64 -3.41
C ALA A 346 49.68 -7.08 -4.21
N ALA A 347 49.97 -6.55 -5.39
CA ALA A 347 48.97 -6.17 -6.36
C ALA A 347 48.24 -7.43 -6.85
N SER A 348 47.03 -7.69 -6.35
CA SER A 348 46.11 -8.65 -6.97
C SER A 348 44.91 -7.90 -7.54
N SER A 349 44.77 -7.98 -8.86
CA SER A 349 43.57 -7.58 -9.58
C SER A 349 42.42 -8.48 -9.15
N GLY A 350 41.62 -8.01 -8.19
CA GLY A 350 40.39 -8.66 -7.74
C GLY A 350 39.23 -7.68 -7.88
N ARG A 351 38.25 -8.03 -8.71
CA ARG A 351 36.94 -7.35 -8.80
C ARG A 351 36.44 -7.06 -7.38
N GLY A 352 36.18 -5.78 -7.08
CA GLY A 352 35.66 -5.36 -5.78
C GLY A 352 34.45 -6.21 -5.40
N THR A 353 34.60 -7.01 -4.36
CA THR A 353 33.47 -7.68 -3.70
C THR A 353 32.52 -6.58 -3.24
N PRO A 354 31.21 -6.65 -3.58
CA PRO A 354 30.26 -5.66 -3.10
C PRO A 354 30.28 -5.66 -1.58
N GLN A 355 30.48 -4.48 -0.99
CA GLN A 355 30.44 -4.27 0.45
C GLN A 355 29.09 -4.82 0.94
N LYS A 356 29.13 -5.88 1.77
CA LYS A 356 27.92 -6.54 2.25
C LYS A 356 27.24 -5.58 3.23
N ILE A 357 26.16 -4.92 2.80
CA ILE A 357 25.31 -4.11 3.68
C ILE A 357 24.72 -5.08 4.71
N LEU A 358 25.24 -5.04 5.92
CA LEU A 358 24.74 -5.85 7.03
C LEU A 358 23.58 -5.11 7.69
N ARG A 359 22.42 -5.76 7.70
CA ARG A 359 21.20 -5.29 8.36
C ARG A 359 21.38 -5.28 9.88
N ARG A 360 20.72 -4.35 10.60
CA ARG A 360 20.84 -4.24 12.05
C ARG A 360 20.03 -5.37 12.71
N LYS A 361 20.54 -5.96 13.80
CA LYS A 361 19.81 -7.01 14.53
C LYS A 361 18.57 -6.45 15.23
N ARG A 362 17.55 -7.31 15.43
CA ARG A 362 16.21 -6.97 15.97
C ARG A 362 16.29 -6.23 17.31
N PHE A 363 15.39 -5.28 17.57
CA PHE A 363 15.40 -4.48 18.82
C PHE A 363 15.45 -5.35 20.09
N HIS A 364 14.59 -6.37 20.19
CA HIS A 364 14.56 -7.28 21.34
C HIS A 364 15.85 -8.10 21.48
N GLN A 365 16.43 -8.55 20.37
CA GLN A 365 17.73 -9.24 20.36
C GLN A 365 18.90 -8.34 20.77
N ARG A 366 18.77 -7.02 20.59
CA ARG A 366 19.74 -6.04 21.10
C ARG A 366 19.57 -5.80 22.61
N PHE A 367 18.33 -5.82 23.09
CA PHE A 367 18.02 -5.57 24.50
C PHE A 367 18.47 -6.73 25.38
N THR A 368 18.16 -7.98 24.99
CA THR A 368 18.58 -9.17 25.74
C THR A 368 20.10 -9.30 25.84
N LYS A 369 20.83 -8.88 24.80
CA LYS A 369 22.30 -8.92 24.80
C LYS A 369 22.94 -7.81 25.65
N LYS A 370 22.21 -6.74 25.98
CA LYS A 370 22.73 -5.63 26.78
C LYS A 370 22.62 -5.88 28.29
N ASP A 371 21.72 -6.78 28.71
CA ASP A 371 21.42 -7.07 30.11
C ASP A 371 21.88 -8.46 30.60
N SER A 372 22.58 -9.24 29.76
CA SER A 372 23.14 -10.54 30.18
C SER A 372 24.61 -10.37 30.57
N PRO A 373 25.02 -10.62 31.83
CA PRO A 373 26.44 -10.72 32.15
C PRO A 373 27.03 -11.90 31.39
N SER A 374 28.26 -11.72 30.91
CA SER A 374 29.08 -12.76 30.28
C SER A 374 29.09 -14.04 31.11
N ASP A 375 28.56 -15.13 30.57
CA ASP A 375 28.96 -16.48 30.94
C ASP A 375 29.52 -17.16 29.69
N ASP A 376 30.85 -17.21 29.65
CA ASP A 376 31.60 -18.19 28.88
C ASP A 376 31.32 -19.56 29.50
N SER A 377 30.56 -20.42 28.80
CA SER A 377 30.69 -21.86 29.01
C SER A 377 30.37 -22.63 27.73
N ASP A 378 31.38 -23.39 27.31
CA ASP A 378 31.27 -24.45 26.32
C ASP A 378 30.21 -25.47 26.73
N ALA A 379 29.27 -25.76 25.83
CA ALA A 379 28.49 -26.99 25.89
C ALA A 379 28.11 -27.44 24.48
N SER A 380 28.84 -28.45 24.00
CA SER A 380 28.45 -29.34 22.92
C SER A 380 27.03 -29.89 23.14
N ASN A 381 26.12 -29.71 22.18
CA ASN A 381 25.00 -30.62 22.04
C ASN A 381 24.60 -30.79 20.57
N SER A 382 24.77 -32.01 20.10
CA SER A 382 24.28 -32.55 18.84
C SER A 382 22.75 -32.64 18.85
N GLY A 383 22.10 -32.05 17.85
CA GLY A 383 20.67 -32.19 17.61
C GLY A 383 20.33 -31.81 16.17
N SER A 384 19.93 -32.82 15.41
CA SER A 384 19.50 -32.81 14.00
C SER A 384 18.74 -31.56 13.54
N GLU A 385 19.26 -30.88 12.52
CA GLU A 385 18.56 -29.85 11.75
C GLU A 385 17.52 -30.51 10.82
N PRO A 386 16.26 -30.04 10.78
CA PRO A 386 15.44 -30.19 9.60
C PRO A 386 15.87 -29.13 8.57
N GLU A 387 16.31 -29.60 7.41
CA GLU A 387 16.55 -28.82 6.21
C GLU A 387 15.24 -28.13 5.79
N ASP A 388 15.07 -26.84 6.10
CA ASP A 388 14.21 -25.87 5.38
C ASP A 388 14.27 -24.44 5.98
N ALA A 389 15.37 -24.08 6.65
CA ALA A 389 15.60 -22.70 7.10
C ALA A 389 16.14 -21.84 5.95
N VAL A 390 15.22 -21.28 5.14
CA VAL A 390 15.53 -20.12 4.30
C VAL A 390 16.12 -19.05 5.23
N SER A 391 17.36 -18.65 5.00
CA SER A 391 18.12 -17.68 5.80
C SER A 391 17.34 -16.36 5.95
N ASP A 392 16.65 -16.20 7.09
CA ASP A 392 15.96 -14.98 7.51
C ASP A 392 16.97 -13.94 8.03
N ASP A 393 17.92 -13.55 7.18
CA ASP A 393 18.95 -12.53 7.49
C ASP A 393 18.40 -11.08 7.36
N GLY A 394 17.08 -10.92 7.45
CA GLY A 394 16.37 -9.64 7.34
C GLY A 394 15.86 -9.09 8.67
N GLU A 395 15.84 -7.76 8.79
CA GLU A 395 15.03 -7.11 9.81
C GLU A 395 13.56 -7.44 9.58
N GLU A 396 12.84 -7.84 10.64
CA GLU A 396 11.39 -7.85 10.58
C GLU A 396 10.92 -6.42 10.32
N GLY A 397 10.25 -6.20 9.19
CA GLY A 397 9.60 -4.94 8.89
C GLY A 397 8.73 -4.49 10.06
N TRP A 398 8.66 -3.18 10.29
CA TRP A 398 7.81 -2.59 11.32
C TRP A 398 6.38 -3.11 11.16
N ARG A 399 5.81 -3.58 12.28
CA ARG A 399 4.42 -3.99 12.38
C ARG A 399 3.61 -2.87 13.03
N ASN A 400 2.37 -2.69 12.59
CA ASN A 400 1.42 -1.79 13.24
C ASN A 400 0.96 -2.35 14.60
N ALA A 401 0.11 -1.60 15.31
CA ALA A 401 -0.47 -2.05 16.59
C ALA A 401 -1.19 -3.40 16.50
N ASP A 402 -1.73 -3.75 15.33
CA ASP A 402 -2.45 -5.00 15.07
C ASP A 402 -1.52 -6.17 14.69
N GLY A 403 -0.23 -5.90 14.48
CA GLY A 403 0.77 -6.91 14.13
C GLY A 403 0.95 -7.16 12.63
N ASP A 404 0.26 -6.43 11.76
CA ASP A 404 0.32 -6.59 10.30
C ASP A 404 1.59 -5.95 9.69
N ARG A 405 1.99 -6.39 8.48
CA ARG A 405 3.12 -5.83 7.71
C ARG A 405 2.68 -5.14 6.42
N LEU A 406 3.47 -4.18 5.94
CA LEU A 406 3.24 -3.50 4.64
C LEU A 406 3.26 -4.51 3.48
N ARG A 407 4.07 -5.57 3.62
CA ARG A 407 4.09 -6.72 2.70
C ARG A 407 2.75 -7.42 2.54
N ASP A 408 1.92 -7.47 3.58
CA ASP A 408 0.62 -8.14 3.55
C ASP A 408 -0.37 -7.38 2.67
N PHE A 409 -0.17 -6.08 2.50
CA PHE A 409 -0.92 -5.19 1.61
C PHE A 409 -0.29 -5.07 0.21
N GLY A 410 0.70 -5.93 -0.10
CA GLY A 410 1.37 -6.00 -1.39
C GLY A 410 2.46 -4.93 -1.61
N VAL A 411 2.80 -4.14 -0.58
CA VAL A 411 3.86 -3.13 -0.62
C VAL A 411 5.20 -3.79 -0.32
N GLU A 412 6.21 -3.49 -1.12
CA GLU A 412 7.52 -4.09 -0.92
C GLU A 412 8.42 -3.27 0.02
N GLU A 413 8.61 -3.81 1.23
CA GLU A 413 9.42 -3.19 2.30
C GLU A 413 10.94 -3.13 2.02
N GLU A 414 11.47 -4.01 1.15
CA GLU A 414 12.91 -4.11 0.87
C GLU A 414 13.49 -2.96 0.03
N VAL A 415 12.64 -2.03 -0.44
CA VAL A 415 13.00 -1.03 -1.47
C VAL A 415 12.85 0.41 -0.95
N GLU A 416 12.83 0.63 0.36
CA GLU A 416 12.78 1.97 0.95
C GLU A 416 14.13 2.31 1.58
N PHE A 417 15.15 2.43 0.72
CA PHE A 417 16.41 3.08 1.09
C PHE A 417 16.31 4.54 0.64
N TYR A 418 16.45 5.44 1.62
CA TYR A 418 16.77 6.82 1.39
C TYR A 418 18.25 6.89 1.01
N ASP A 419 18.58 7.81 0.11
CA ASP A 419 19.91 8.23 -0.32
C ASP A 419 20.32 7.79 -1.75
N GLU A 420 20.83 8.79 -2.47
CA GLU A 420 21.29 8.78 -3.86
C GLU A 420 22.51 7.88 -4.11
N GLU A 421 23.12 7.36 -3.04
CA GLU A 421 24.40 6.63 -3.08
C GLU A 421 24.29 5.20 -3.63
N ASP A 422 23.07 4.69 -3.82
CA ASP A 422 22.78 3.33 -4.30
C ASP A 422 22.08 3.28 -5.67
N ILE A 423 22.21 4.32 -6.51
CA ILE A 423 21.94 4.14 -7.95
C ILE A 423 23.08 3.27 -8.48
N PRO A 424 22.81 2.07 -9.06
CA PRO A 424 23.87 1.20 -9.54
C PRO A 424 24.82 1.98 -10.44
N LEU A 425 26.13 1.84 -10.23
CA LEU A 425 27.15 2.59 -10.98
C LEU A 425 26.92 2.45 -12.50
N ALA A 426 26.44 1.29 -12.95
CA ALA A 426 26.06 1.04 -14.34
C ALA A 426 24.93 1.98 -14.86
N VAL A 427 23.93 2.32 -14.03
CA VAL A 427 22.85 3.26 -14.38
C VAL A 427 23.38 4.69 -14.42
N LEU A 428 24.22 5.08 -13.46
CA LEU A 428 24.91 6.39 -13.46
C LEU A 428 25.86 6.54 -14.66
N MET A 429 26.57 5.47 -15.00
CA MET A 429 27.47 5.41 -16.16
C MET A 429 26.71 5.41 -17.48
N ALA A 430 25.55 4.74 -17.56
CA ALA A 430 24.68 4.79 -18.74
C ALA A 430 24.12 6.20 -18.98
N GLN A 431 23.75 6.92 -17.91
CA GLN A 431 23.32 8.32 -18.00
C GLN A 431 24.48 9.27 -18.39
N ARG A 432 25.72 9.00 -17.95
CA ARG A 432 26.91 9.76 -18.39
C ARG A 432 27.36 9.42 -19.81
N GLY A 433 27.16 8.19 -20.26
CA GLY A 433 27.59 7.71 -21.59
C GLY A 433 26.79 8.29 -22.76
N TYR A 434 25.59 8.83 -22.52
CA TYR A 434 24.81 9.54 -23.54
C TYR A 434 25.32 10.96 -23.84
N HIS A 435 26.28 11.48 -23.07
CA HIS A 435 26.86 12.82 -23.23
C HIS A 435 28.36 12.80 -23.59
N SER A 436 28.86 11.73 -24.20
CA SER A 436 30.24 11.64 -24.71
C SER A 436 30.29 11.77 -26.21
#